data_AF-A0A8T9QAL8-F1
#
_entry.id   AF-A0A8T9QAL8-F1
#
_cell.length_a   1.000
_cell.length_b   1.000
_cell.length_c   1.000
_cell.angle_alpha   90.00
_cell.angle_beta   90.00
_cell.angle_gamma   90.00
#
_symmetry.space_group_name_H-M   'P 1'
#
loop_
_entity.id
_entity.type
_entity.pdbx_description
1 polymer ?
#
loop_
_entity_poly.entity_id
_entity_poly.type
_entity_poly.pdbx_seq_one_letter_code
_entity_poly.pdbx_strand_id
1 'polypeptide(L)'
;MDYLQACEEGNECRPIIVIRKKGERIELALPGMIRTSVTLWDEENYNRLIKRAGTYQPIQRTGTGNTIEPQKMKLALSKLIDGTYYMWIAGDSAGGIFRVQLTTES
;
A
#
# COMPACT_ATOMS: atom_id res chain seq x y z
N MET A 1 20.21 -0.22 4.92
CA MET A 1 19.22 0.87 4.76
C MET A 1 17.92 0.31 5.26
N ASP A 2 17.58 0.65 6.50
CA ASP A 2 16.37 0.19 7.16
C ASP A 2 15.21 1.02 6.65
N TYR A 3 14.42 0.45 5.75
CA TYR A 3 13.22 1.10 5.25
C TYR A 3 12.18 1.11 6.37
N LEU A 4 11.87 2.28 6.91
CA LEU A 4 10.74 2.47 7.81
C LEU A 4 9.47 2.06 7.06
N GLN A 5 8.79 1.02 7.55
CA GLN A 5 7.47 0.63 7.08
C GLN A 5 6.43 1.47 7.84
N ALA A 6 5.27 1.73 7.27
CA ALA A 6 4.19 2.38 7.98
C ALA A 6 3.57 1.37 8.93
N CYS A 7 3.55 1.71 10.22
CA CYS A 7 3.04 0.89 11.28
C CYS A 7 1.62 1.36 11.65
N GLU A 8 0.66 0.45 11.72
CA GLU A 8 -0.50 0.61 12.62
C GLU A 8 0.06 0.50 14.05
N GLU A 9 -0.11 1.54 14.88
CA GLU A 9 0.35 1.68 16.28
C GLU A 9 1.24 0.55 16.88
N GLY A 10 2.52 0.84 17.10
CA GLY A 10 3.46 -0.05 17.81
C GLY A 10 4.86 -0.12 17.19
N ASN A 11 5.72 -1.01 17.71
CA ASN A 11 7.07 -1.30 17.17
C ASN A 11 7.06 -2.33 16.02
N GLU A 12 5.90 -2.92 15.71
CA GLU A 12 5.74 -3.91 14.66
C GLU A 12 4.94 -3.30 13.51
N CYS A 13 5.58 -3.12 12.35
CA CYS A 13 4.81 -2.66 11.20
C CYS A 13 3.94 -3.78 10.64
N ARG A 14 2.72 -3.40 10.25
CA ARG A 14 1.68 -4.29 9.75
C ARG A 14 1.13 -3.71 8.46
N PRO A 15 0.70 -4.55 7.51
CA PRO A 15 0.05 -4.04 6.31
C PRO A 15 -1.30 -3.44 6.65
N ILE A 16 -1.69 -2.41 5.89
CA ILE A 16 -3.07 -1.95 5.87
C ILE A 16 -3.90 -2.99 5.11
N ILE A 17 -4.95 -3.51 5.75
CA ILE A 17 -5.84 -4.50 5.17
C ILE A 17 -6.93 -3.80 4.36
N VAL A 18 -7.05 -4.18 3.08
CA VAL A 18 -8.04 -3.63 2.15
C VAL A 18 -8.96 -4.76 1.70
N ILE A 19 -10.24 -4.69 2.10
CA ILE A 19 -11.27 -5.63 1.66
C ILE A 19 -11.96 -5.04 0.43
N ARG A 20 -11.98 -5.78 -0.68
CA ARG A 20 -12.57 -5.34 -1.96
C ARG A 20 -13.72 -6.22 -2.38
N LYS A 21 -14.73 -5.59 -2.98
CA LYS A 21 -15.73 -6.25 -3.82
C LYS A 21 -15.64 -5.73 -5.26
N LYS A 22 -15.73 -6.62 -6.23
CA LYS A 22 -15.68 -6.32 -7.67
C LYS A 22 -16.86 -5.43 -8.04
N GLY A 23 -16.60 -4.48 -8.95
CA GLY A 23 -17.60 -3.54 -9.44
C GLY A 23 -17.67 -2.23 -8.65
N GLU A 24 -17.03 -2.16 -7.48
CA GLU A 24 -16.85 -0.90 -6.77
C GLU A 24 -15.75 -0.06 -7.46
N ARG A 25 -16.08 1.13 -7.95
CA ARG A 25 -15.09 2.06 -8.52
C ARG A 25 -14.36 2.80 -7.41
N ILE A 26 -13.37 2.17 -6.76
CA ILE A 26 -12.67 2.77 -5.63
C ILE A 26 -11.24 3.14 -6.00
N GLU A 27 -10.83 4.35 -5.64
CA GLU A 27 -9.45 4.79 -5.62
C GLU A 27 -9.03 5.09 -4.17
N LEU A 28 -7.83 4.65 -3.81
CA LEU A 28 -7.19 4.99 -2.56
C LEU A 28 -6.27 6.18 -2.77
N ALA A 29 -6.62 7.32 -2.18
CA ALA A 29 -5.78 8.51 -2.20
C ALA A 29 -4.95 8.59 -0.91
N LEU A 30 -3.62 8.61 -1.08
CA LEU A 30 -2.66 8.87 -0.02
C LEU A 30 -2.26 10.35 -0.03
N PRO A 31 -1.94 10.94 1.13
CA PRO A 31 -1.50 12.33 1.22
C PRO A 31 -0.15 12.54 0.52
N GLY A 32 0.37 13.77 0.55
CA GLY A 32 1.70 14.06 0.01
C GLY A 32 2.77 13.29 0.80
N MET A 33 3.47 12.36 0.14
CA MET A 33 4.54 11.56 0.73
C MET A 33 5.89 11.87 0.08
N ILE A 34 6.96 11.65 0.83
CA ILE A 34 8.35 11.88 0.40
C ILE A 34 9.09 10.54 0.44
N ARG A 35 9.91 10.26 -0.58
CA ARG A 35 10.74 9.05 -0.70
C ARG A 35 10.04 7.77 -0.22
N THR A 36 8.80 7.57 -0.69
CA THR A 36 7.91 6.52 -0.22
C THR A 36 7.57 5.56 -1.34
N SER A 37 7.58 4.27 -1.04
CA SER A 37 7.11 3.17 -1.88
C SER A 37 5.85 2.59 -1.26
N VAL A 38 4.84 2.34 -2.09
CA VAL A 38 3.60 1.68 -1.73
C VAL A 38 3.49 0.41 -2.55
N THR A 39 3.25 -0.71 -1.88
CA THR A 39 3.06 -2.02 -2.52
C THR A 39 1.74 -2.62 -2.08
N LEU A 40 1.01 -3.19 -3.04
CA LEU A 40 -0.22 -3.92 -2.81
C LEU A 40 -0.01 -5.38 -3.16
N TRP A 41 -0.47 -6.26 -2.29
CA TRP A 41 -0.32 -7.70 -2.40
C TRP A 41 -1.70 -8.35 -2.33
N ASP A 42 -1.96 -9.33 -3.18
CA ASP A 42 -3.07 -10.26 -2.97
C ASP A 42 -2.70 -11.27 -1.86
N GLU A 43 -3.69 -12.04 -1.40
CA GLU A 43 -3.51 -13.00 -0.32
C GLU A 43 -2.48 -14.09 -0.64
N GLU A 44 -2.46 -14.59 -1.88
CA GLU A 44 -1.54 -15.65 -2.30
C GLU A 44 -0.07 -15.17 -2.25
N ASN A 45 0.22 -14.04 -2.91
CA ASN A 45 1.56 -13.48 -2.97
C ASN A 45 2.01 -12.95 -1.60
N TYR A 46 1.10 -12.41 -0.80
CA TYR A 46 1.41 -11.98 0.57
C TYR A 46 1.80 -13.18 1.45
N ASN A 47 1.04 -14.28 1.38
CA ASN A 47 1.39 -15.50 2.11
C ASN A 47 2.75 -16.07 1.71
N ARG A 48 3.11 -16.00 0.42
CA ARG A 48 4.44 -16.38 -0.06
C ARG A 48 5.53 -15.45 0.45
N LEU A 49 5.30 -14.13 0.46
CA LEU A 49 6.20 -13.12 1.02
C LEU A 49 6.52 -13.42 2.49
N ILE A 50 5.49 -13.61 3.33
CA ILE A 50 5.66 -13.84 4.77
C ILE A 50 6.39 -15.15 5.05
N LYS A 51 6.11 -16.19 4.27
CA LYS A 51 6.80 -17.50 4.37
C LYS A 51 8.17 -17.51 3.70
N ARG A 52 8.56 -16.44 3.01
CA ARG A 52 9.77 -16.35 2.16
C ARG A 52 9.91 -17.54 1.21
N ALA A 53 8.79 -17.99 0.65
CA ALA A 53 8.71 -19.21 -0.15
C ALA A 53 8.55 -18.89 -1.64
N GLY A 54 9.40 -19.49 -2.48
CA GLY A 54 9.35 -19.34 -3.93
C GLY A 54 9.52 -17.88 -4.39
N THR A 55 8.99 -17.58 -5.56
CA THR A 55 8.92 -16.20 -6.08
C THR A 55 7.62 -15.55 -5.62
N TYR A 56 7.72 -14.36 -5.03
CA TYR A 56 6.60 -13.51 -4.65
C TYR A 56 6.85 -12.10 -5.16
N GLN A 57 5.80 -11.45 -5.68
CA GLN A 57 5.85 -10.07 -6.15
C GLN A 57 4.54 -9.36 -5.78
N PRO A 58 4.56 -8.05 -5.52
CA PRO A 58 3.34 -7.29 -5.33
C PRO A 58 2.56 -7.23 -6.65
N ILE A 59 1.23 -7.23 -6.57
CA ILE A 59 0.35 -7.07 -7.74
C ILE A 59 0.34 -5.63 -8.26
N GLN A 60 0.70 -4.67 -7.39
CA GLN A 60 0.87 -3.27 -7.75
C GLN A 60 1.96 -2.64 -6.90
N ARG A 61 2.77 -1.80 -7.52
CA ARG A 61 3.77 -0.97 -6.85
C ARG A 61 3.70 0.45 -7.40
N THR A 62 3.70 1.42 -6.51
CA THR A 62 3.85 2.84 -6.84
C THR A 62 4.76 3.49 -5.81
N GLY A 63 5.20 4.71 -6.08
CA GLY A 63 6.04 5.43 -5.14
C GLY A 63 6.46 6.78 -5.70
N THR A 64 7.03 7.59 -4.82
CA THR A 64 7.51 8.94 -5.14
C THR A 64 8.97 8.95 -5.60
N GLY A 65 9.60 7.77 -5.70
CA GLY A 65 11.02 7.62 -6.04
C GLY A 65 11.92 8.31 -5.02
N ASN A 66 12.95 9.01 -5.51
CA ASN A 66 13.88 9.79 -4.67
C ASN A 66 13.42 11.24 -4.43
N THR A 67 12.18 11.58 -4.80
CA THR A 67 11.65 12.94 -4.67
C THR A 67 11.53 13.33 -3.20
N ILE A 68 12.12 14.48 -2.86
CA ILE A 68 12.09 15.08 -1.52
C ILE A 68 10.86 15.97 -1.29
N GLU A 69 10.17 16.36 -2.37
CA GLU A 69 8.92 17.10 -2.31
C GLU A 69 7.72 16.15 -2.10
N PRO A 70 6.72 16.52 -1.28
CA PRO A 70 5.54 15.69 -1.07
C PRO A 70 4.75 15.47 -2.37
N GLN A 71 4.57 14.20 -2.76
CA GLN A 71 3.71 13.83 -3.89
C GLN A 71 2.51 13.01 -3.42
N LYS A 72 1.32 13.39 -3.89
CA LYS A 72 0.11 12.60 -3.68
C LYS A 72 0.22 11.31 -4.49
N MET A 73 -0.20 10.21 -3.89
CA MET A 73 -0.26 8.92 -4.57
C MET A 73 -1.69 8.42 -4.62
N LYS A 74 -2.00 7.75 -5.73
CA LYS A 74 -3.30 7.14 -5.98
C LYS A 74 -3.08 5.67 -6.29
N LEU A 75 -3.83 4.79 -5.64
CA LEU A 75 -3.94 3.40 -6.04
C LEU A 75 -5.36 3.15 -6.56
N ALA A 76 -5.46 2.86 -7.86
CA ALA A 76 -6.71 2.42 -8.47
C ALA A 76 -7.03 0.99 -8.00
N LEU A 77 -8.09 0.83 -7.21
CA LEU A 77 -8.54 -0.47 -6.69
C LEU A 77 -9.71 -1.03 -7.53
N SER A 78 -10.17 -0.30 -8.54
CA SER A 78 -11.32 -0.62 -9.38
C SER A 78 -11.15 -1.88 -10.24
N LYS A 79 -9.90 -2.24 -10.57
CA LYS A 79 -9.58 -3.44 -11.37
C LYS A 79 -9.42 -4.71 -10.52
N LEU A 80 -9.43 -4.58 -9.20
CA LEU A 80 -9.28 -5.71 -8.29
C LEU A 80 -10.57 -6.53 -8.25
N ILE A 81 -10.42 -7.84 -8.11
CA ILE A 81 -11.54 -8.76 -7.89
C ILE A 81 -11.91 -8.77 -6.41
N ASP A 82 -12.97 -9.50 -6.06
CA ASP A 82 -13.34 -9.75 -4.67
C ASP A 82 -12.17 -10.40 -3.92
N GLY A 83 -11.82 -9.85 -2.75
CA GLY A 83 -10.76 -10.43 -1.93
C GLY A 83 -10.18 -9.49 -0.88
N THR A 84 -9.22 -10.05 -0.14
CA THR A 84 -8.41 -9.33 0.86
C THR A 84 -7.05 -9.00 0.27
N TYR A 85 -6.68 -7.73 0.39
CA TYR A 85 -5.41 -7.20 -0.08
C TYR A 85 -4.62 -6.60 1.07
N TYR A 86 -3.30 -6.67 0.96
CA TYR A 86 -2.36 -6.23 1.98
C TYR A 86 -1.51 -5.11 1.40
N MET A 87 -1.61 -3.91 1.97
CA MET A 87 -0.88 -2.74 1.50
C MET A 87 0.25 -2.38 2.46
N TRP A 88 1.46 -2.30 1.94
CA TRP A 88 2.63 -1.78 2.65
C TRP A 88 3.01 -0.41 2.13
N ILE A 89 3.26 0.51 3.04
CA ILE A 89 3.86 1.81 2.77
C ILE A 89 5.25 1.76 3.42
N ALA A 90 6.30 2.12 2.70
CA ALA A 90 7.66 2.13 3.23
C ALA A 90 8.44 3.33 2.70
N GLY A 91 9.22 3.98 3.56
CA GLY A 91 9.99 5.18 3.22
C GLY A 91 10.04 6.22 4.33
N ASP A 92 10.60 7.37 4.02
CA ASP A 92 10.84 8.43 5.01
C ASP A 92 9.56 9.03 5.58
N SER A 93 8.49 9.05 4.77
CA SER A 93 7.16 9.45 5.22
C SER A 93 6.35 8.28 5.75
N ALA A 94 6.92 7.11 6.05
CA ALA A 94 6.12 5.98 6.52
C ALA A 94 5.80 6.05 8.03
N GLY A 95 6.56 6.81 8.82
CA GLY A 95 6.42 6.89 10.29
C GLY A 95 5.33 7.82 10.83
N GLY A 96 4.43 8.35 9.99
CA GLY A 96 3.39 9.29 10.39
C GLY A 96 1.98 8.68 10.47
N ILE A 97 1.03 9.44 11.01
CA ILE A 97 -0.40 9.14 10.88
C ILE A 97 -0.89 9.77 9.57
N PHE A 98 -1.43 8.94 8.67
CA PHE A 98 -1.95 9.40 7.38
C PHE A 98 -3.46 9.21 7.32
N ARG A 99 -4.17 10.26 6.88
CA ARG A 99 -5.57 10.11 6.48
C ARG A 99 -5.61 9.55 5.07
N VAL A 100 -6.10 8.33 4.96
CA VAL A 100 -6.35 7.68 3.69
C VAL A 100 -7.79 7.96 3.28
N GLN A 101 -7.98 8.45 2.06
CA GLN A 101 -9.31 8.72 1.53
C GLN A 101 -9.69 7.67 0.50
N LEU A 102 -10.83 7.01 0.72
CA LEU A 102 -11.49 6.19 -0.28
C LEU A 102 -12.38 7.11 -1.11
N THR A 103 -12.09 7.22 -2.40
CA THR A 103 -12.91 7.97 -3.35
C THR A 103 -13.58 7.01 -4.30
N THR A 104 -14.90 7.13 -4.46
CA THR A 104 -15.61 6.45 -5.54
C THR A 104 -15.40 7.23 -6.84
N GLU A 105 -14.89 6.62 -7.90
CA GLU A 105 -14.77 7.29 -9.21
C GLU A 105 -16.18 7.67 -9.70
N SER A 106 -16.41 8.96 -9.90
CA SER A 106 -17.59 9.53 -10.55
C SER A 106 -17.62 9.17 -12.03
#